data_AF-A0A956MJ56-F1
#
_entry.id   AF-A0A956MJ56-F1
#
_cell.length_a   1.000
_cell.length_b   1.000
_cell.length_c   1.000
_cell.angle_alpha   90.00
_cell.angle_beta   90.00
_cell.angle_gamma   90.00
#
_symmetry.space_group_name_H-M   'P 1'
#
loop_
_entity.id
_entity.type
_entity.pdbx_description
1 polymer ?
#
loop_
_entity_poly.entity_id
_entity_poly.type
_entity_poly.pdbx_seq_one_letter_code
_entity_poly.pdbx_strand_id
1 'polypeptide(L)'
;MSFRTNPDRILANIDRGRERAAEAREEFQRQASGRELDSEVPDRDTTPAERQRRLFKLVERAYMQVAGSRDLRQLAQRFQAIGDIPTHHARGDVTVSIHYMDAERHDEVAMSPFEIRPDRFVEEKKVTKTSRADVNGLRILRAELREGVMNAYKKIEPRIREAVRERADLGHVTAQVTMDLRPAS
;
A
#
# COMPACT_ATOMS: atom_id res chain seq x y z
N MET A 1 -34.43 30.09 -36.14
CA MET A 1 -33.90 30.40 -34.79
C MET A 1 -32.45 29.95 -34.76
N SER A 2 -31.52 30.91 -34.65
CA SER A 2 -30.08 30.63 -34.67
C SER A 2 -29.67 30.00 -33.33
N PHE A 3 -29.23 28.74 -33.35
CA PHE A 3 -28.50 28.13 -32.25
C PHE A 3 -27.13 28.83 -32.14
N ARG A 4 -27.13 30.05 -31.58
CA ARG A 4 -25.90 30.70 -31.14
C ARG A 4 -25.47 29.98 -29.87
N THR A 5 -24.72 28.90 -30.03
CA THR A 5 -24.00 28.26 -28.94
C THR A 5 -23.08 29.34 -28.36
N ASN A 6 -23.46 29.89 -27.20
CA ASN A 6 -22.73 30.99 -26.59
C ASN A 6 -21.36 30.46 -26.13
N PRO A 7 -20.23 30.91 -26.74
CA PRO A 7 -18.91 30.39 -26.44
C PRO A 7 -18.56 30.50 -24.95
N ASP A 8 -19.05 31.52 -24.26
CA ASP A 8 -18.83 31.71 -22.82
C ASP A 8 -19.48 30.61 -21.98
N ARG A 9 -20.64 30.07 -22.43
CA ARG A 9 -21.30 28.93 -21.77
C ARG A 9 -20.57 27.61 -22.02
N ILE A 10 -19.93 27.46 -23.18
CA ILE A 10 -19.11 26.29 -23.51
C ILE A 10 -17.85 26.31 -22.64
N LEU A 11 -17.17 27.45 -22.57
CA LEU A 11 -15.98 27.63 -21.72
C LEU A 11 -16.31 27.41 -20.24
N ALA A 12 -17.39 28.00 -19.73
CA ALA A 12 -17.82 27.77 -18.34
C ALA A 12 -18.21 26.30 -18.05
N ASN A 13 -18.73 25.56 -19.03
CA ASN A 13 -19.01 24.13 -18.88
C ASN A 13 -17.74 23.27 -18.98
N ILE A 14 -16.76 23.67 -19.79
CA ILE A 14 -15.45 23.01 -19.86
C ILE A 14 -14.68 23.23 -18.55
N ASP A 15 -14.70 24.45 -18.01
CA ASP A 15 -14.03 24.78 -16.76
C ASP A 15 -14.69 24.08 -15.57
N ARG A 16 -16.03 24.09 -15.48
CA ARG A 16 -16.77 23.30 -14.47
C ARG A 16 -16.56 21.79 -14.64
N GLY A 17 -16.35 21.32 -15.86
CA GLY A 17 -15.98 19.93 -16.16
C GLY A 17 -14.55 19.60 -15.74
N ARG A 18 -13.61 20.54 -15.91
CA ARG A 18 -12.22 20.42 -15.44
C ARG A 18 -12.13 20.48 -13.93
N GLU A 19 -12.88 21.36 -13.28
CA GLU A 19 -12.96 21.45 -11.82
C GLU A 19 -13.53 20.16 -11.24
N ARG A 20 -14.62 19.61 -11.77
CA ARG A 20 -15.12 18.28 -11.32
C ARG A 20 -14.14 17.14 -11.59
N ALA A 21 -13.40 17.19 -12.69
CA ALA A 21 -12.37 16.20 -12.98
C ALA A 21 -11.13 16.37 -12.08
N ALA A 22 -10.87 17.59 -11.58
CA ALA A 22 -9.82 17.90 -10.62
C ALA A 22 -10.25 17.54 -9.18
N GLU A 23 -11.50 17.80 -8.79
CA GLU A 23 -12.10 17.40 -7.51
C GLU A 23 -12.19 15.87 -7.40
N ALA A 24 -12.59 15.18 -8.47
CA ALA A 24 -12.52 13.72 -8.54
C ALA A 24 -11.07 13.22 -8.37
N ARG A 25 -10.06 14.00 -8.79
CA ARG A 25 -8.63 13.70 -8.61
C ARG A 25 -8.14 13.80 -7.17
N GLU A 26 -8.82 14.57 -6.34
CA GLU A 26 -8.44 14.85 -4.96
C GLU A 26 -9.06 13.89 -3.94
N GLU A 27 -10.26 13.35 -4.19
CA GLU A 27 -10.94 12.39 -3.30
C GLU A 27 -10.54 10.91 -3.55
N PHE A 28 -9.41 10.68 -4.21
CA PHE A 28 -8.99 9.36 -4.65
C PHE A 28 -8.21 8.60 -3.56
N GLN A 29 -8.73 7.44 -3.15
CA GLN A 29 -8.05 6.53 -2.21
C GLN A 29 -6.80 5.88 -2.85
N ARG A 30 -5.64 6.50 -2.66
CA ARG A 30 -4.34 6.08 -3.24
C ARG A 30 -3.63 5.00 -2.43
N GLN A 31 -4.06 4.81 -1.19
CA GLN A 31 -3.38 3.97 -0.23
C GLN A 31 -4.32 2.91 0.33
N ALA A 32 -3.73 1.75 0.64
CA ALA A 32 -4.33 0.73 1.48
C ALA A 32 -3.40 0.51 2.67
N SER A 33 -3.91 0.67 3.89
CA SER A 33 -3.12 0.55 5.11
C SER A 33 -3.78 -0.35 6.15
N GLY A 34 -2.97 -1.05 6.92
CA GLY A 34 -3.36 -1.89 8.04
C GLY A 34 -2.47 -1.57 9.22
N ARG A 35 -3.06 -1.49 10.41
CA ARG A 35 -2.36 -1.12 11.64
C ARG A 35 -2.77 -2.09 12.72
N GLU A 36 -1.78 -2.65 13.41
CA GLU A 36 -1.98 -3.57 14.51
C GLU A 36 -1.23 -3.05 15.74
N LEU A 37 -1.92 -3.06 16.89
CA LEU A 37 -1.36 -2.72 18.20
C LEU A 37 -1.19 -4.01 18.99
N ASP A 38 -0.01 -4.16 19.59
CA ASP A 38 0.28 -5.18 20.59
C ASP A 38 0.51 -4.50 21.94
N SER A 39 -0.40 -4.74 22.87
CA SER A 39 -0.34 -4.25 24.24
C SER A 39 0.14 -5.31 25.25
N GLU A 40 0.41 -6.53 24.80
CA GLU A 40 0.79 -7.63 25.69
C GLU A 40 2.28 -7.55 26.02
N VAL A 41 2.61 -7.21 27.27
CA VAL A 41 4.00 -7.20 27.72
C VAL A 41 4.54 -8.64 27.70
N PRO A 42 5.68 -8.92 27.03
CA PRO A 42 6.27 -10.25 27.00
C PRO A 42 6.65 -10.74 28.40
N ASP A 43 6.56 -12.05 28.63
CA ASP A 43 7.00 -12.66 29.86
C ASP A 43 8.51 -12.45 30.09
N ARG A 44 8.92 -12.42 31.36
CA ARG A 44 10.30 -12.09 31.77
C ARG A 44 11.35 -13.07 31.24
N ASP A 45 10.96 -14.31 30.97
CA ASP A 45 11.79 -15.38 30.42
C ASP A 45 11.78 -15.43 28.88
N THR A 46 10.98 -14.59 28.21
CA THR A 46 10.89 -14.55 26.75
C THR A 46 12.26 -14.25 26.14
N THR A 47 12.72 -15.15 25.27
CA THR A 47 14.02 -15.00 24.61
C THR A 47 14.00 -13.84 23.61
N PRO A 48 15.14 -13.20 23.31
CA PRO A 48 15.22 -12.17 22.28
C PRO A 48 14.69 -12.62 20.91
N ALA A 49 14.86 -13.90 20.56
CA ALA A 49 14.36 -14.47 19.31
C ALA A 49 12.83 -14.55 19.29
N GLU A 50 12.18 -14.92 20.40
CA GLU A 50 10.73 -14.93 20.52
C GLU A 50 10.14 -13.52 20.46
N ARG A 51 10.82 -12.54 21.06
CA ARG A 51 10.42 -11.12 20.99
C ARG A 51 10.53 -10.57 19.57
N GLN A 52 11.56 -10.94 18.82
CA GLN A 52 11.64 -10.62 17.38
C GLN A 52 10.52 -11.27 16.57
N ARG A 53 10.20 -12.54 16.85
CA ARG A 53 9.07 -13.23 16.21
C ARG A 53 7.74 -12.58 16.54
N ARG A 54 7.53 -12.07 17.76
CA ARG A 54 6.35 -11.29 18.15
C ARG A 54 6.20 -10.05 17.25
N LEU A 55 7.27 -9.28 17.08
CA LEU A 55 7.27 -8.11 16.19
C LEU A 55 7.00 -8.48 14.73
N PHE A 56 7.58 -9.59 14.24
CA PHE A 56 7.29 -10.08 12.90
C PHE A 56 5.81 -10.48 12.74
N LYS A 57 5.24 -11.21 13.71
CA LYS A 57 3.81 -11.57 13.72
C LYS A 57 2.91 -10.33 13.76
N LEU A 58 3.35 -9.26 14.40
CA LEU A 58 2.61 -7.99 14.42
C LEU A 58 2.53 -7.38 13.02
N VAL A 59 3.66 -7.32 12.32
CA VAL A 59 3.73 -6.89 10.91
C VAL A 59 2.92 -7.81 10.01
N GLU A 60 2.97 -9.13 10.24
CA GLU A 60 2.19 -10.12 9.48
C GLU A 60 0.68 -9.88 9.64
N ARG A 61 0.19 -9.61 10.86
CA ARG A 61 -1.21 -9.26 11.10
C ARG A 61 -1.63 -7.99 10.36
N ALA A 62 -0.82 -6.93 10.44
CA ALA A 62 -1.06 -5.69 9.71
C ALA A 62 -1.07 -5.91 8.19
N TYR A 63 -0.15 -6.73 7.65
CA TYR A 63 -0.13 -7.15 6.26
C TYR A 63 -1.43 -7.87 5.85
N MET A 64 -1.92 -8.81 6.67
CA MET A 64 -3.14 -9.57 6.38
C MET A 64 -4.37 -8.66 6.34
N GLN A 65 -4.42 -7.62 7.18
CA GLN A 65 -5.46 -6.59 7.11
C GLN A 65 -5.42 -5.85 5.75
N VAL A 66 -4.24 -5.41 5.30
CA VAL A 66 -4.08 -4.75 3.98
C VAL A 66 -4.48 -5.70 2.85
N ALA A 67 -4.01 -6.94 2.87
CA ALA A 67 -4.26 -7.93 1.82
C ALA A 67 -5.75 -8.31 1.67
N GLY A 68 -6.49 -8.25 2.78
CA GLY A 68 -7.94 -8.48 2.85
C GLY A 68 -8.82 -7.25 2.64
N SER A 69 -8.22 -6.05 2.75
CA SER A 69 -8.94 -4.77 2.75
C SER A 69 -9.77 -4.54 1.48
N ARG A 70 -10.80 -3.70 1.60
CA ARG A 70 -11.55 -3.20 0.44
C ARG A 70 -10.72 -2.20 -0.35
N ASP A 71 -9.88 -1.44 0.32
CA ASP A 71 -9.00 -0.41 -0.25
C ASP A 71 -8.05 -1.01 -1.29
N LEU A 72 -7.43 -2.16 -0.99
CA LEU A 72 -6.59 -2.86 -1.96
C LEU A 72 -7.36 -3.27 -3.23
N ARG A 73 -8.65 -3.61 -3.10
CA ARG A 73 -9.50 -3.92 -4.25
C ARG A 73 -9.85 -2.66 -5.05
N GLN A 74 -10.07 -1.54 -4.37
CA GLN A 74 -10.27 -0.26 -5.05
C GLN A 74 -9.02 0.18 -5.81
N LEU A 75 -7.82 -0.05 -5.26
CA LEU A 75 -6.56 0.15 -5.98
C LEU A 75 -6.50 -0.75 -7.22
N ALA A 76 -6.89 -2.02 -7.10
CA ALA A 76 -6.91 -2.96 -8.22
C ALA A 76 -7.85 -2.54 -9.37
N GLN A 77 -9.01 -1.96 -9.05
CA GLN A 77 -9.96 -1.47 -10.06
C GLN A 77 -9.37 -0.40 -10.97
N ARG A 78 -8.37 0.36 -10.50
CA ARG A 78 -7.68 1.37 -11.31
C ARG A 78 -6.93 0.79 -12.49
N PHE A 79 -6.54 -0.48 -12.42
CA PHE A 79 -5.88 -1.15 -13.53
C PHE A 79 -6.81 -1.45 -14.70
N GLN A 80 -8.13 -1.24 -14.59
CA GLN A 80 -8.99 -1.21 -15.77
C GLN A 80 -8.50 -0.16 -16.79
N ALA A 81 -8.01 1.01 -16.33
CA ALA A 81 -7.45 2.02 -17.22
C ALA A 81 -6.01 1.69 -17.69
N ILE A 82 -5.23 0.98 -16.89
CA ILE A 82 -3.80 0.72 -17.14
C ILE A 82 -3.61 -0.54 -18.01
N GLY A 83 -4.39 -1.58 -17.78
CA GLY A 83 -4.31 -2.84 -18.54
C GLY A 83 -4.78 -2.69 -19.99
N ASP A 84 -5.60 -1.68 -20.27
CA ASP A 84 -6.14 -1.39 -21.60
C ASP A 84 -5.25 -0.44 -22.42
N ILE A 85 -4.34 0.32 -21.77
CA ILE A 85 -3.48 1.30 -22.46
C ILE A 85 -2.00 0.89 -22.36
N PRO A 86 -1.37 0.45 -23.46
CA PRO A 86 0.02 -0.08 -23.46
C PRO A 86 1.11 0.86 -22.96
N THR A 87 0.85 2.17 -22.88
CA THR A 87 1.81 3.18 -22.41
C THR A 87 1.66 3.54 -20.93
N HIS A 88 0.58 3.09 -20.28
CA HIS A 88 0.34 3.40 -18.87
C HIS A 88 1.05 2.39 -17.97
N HIS A 89 1.79 2.89 -16.99
CA HIS A 89 2.37 2.08 -15.92
C HIS A 89 2.01 2.70 -14.57
N ALA A 90 2.17 1.93 -13.50
CA ALA A 90 1.97 2.44 -12.15
C ALA A 90 3.23 2.21 -11.32
N ARG A 91 3.53 3.16 -10.45
CA ARG A 91 4.59 3.04 -9.46
C ARG A 91 3.97 3.08 -8.08
N GLY A 92 4.52 2.31 -7.18
CA GLY A 92 4.07 2.29 -5.80
C GLY A 92 5.18 1.95 -4.86
N ASP A 93 4.85 1.98 -3.60
CA ASP A 93 5.74 1.56 -2.54
C ASP A 93 4.96 0.86 -1.44
N VAL A 94 5.62 -0.11 -0.82
CA VAL A 94 5.14 -0.78 0.39
C VAL A 94 6.00 -0.29 1.53
N THR A 95 5.37 0.39 2.48
CA THR A 95 6.02 0.93 3.68
C THR A 95 5.62 0.09 4.89
N VAL A 96 6.60 -0.27 5.70
CA VAL A 96 6.44 -0.90 7.01
C VAL A 96 6.96 0.06 8.06
N SER A 97 6.14 0.39 9.06
CA SER A 97 6.54 1.18 10.22
C SER A 97 6.28 0.40 11.52
N ILE A 98 7.23 0.51 12.46
CA ILE A 98 7.10 -0.02 13.82
C ILE A 98 7.30 1.13 14.79
N HIS A 99 6.32 1.32 15.68
CA HIS A 99 6.29 2.37 16.69
C HIS A 99 6.40 1.75 18.07
N TYR A 100 7.41 2.16 18.83
CA TYR A 100 7.61 1.75 20.22
C TYR A 100 6.99 2.81 21.13
N MET A 101 5.81 2.53 21.69
CA MET A 101 5.01 3.57 22.35
C MET A 101 5.54 3.94 23.74
N ASP A 102 6.17 2.99 24.42
CA ASP A 102 6.63 3.17 25.82
C ASP A 102 8.15 3.39 25.91
N ALA A 103 8.84 3.46 24.79
CA ALA A 103 10.28 3.67 24.74
C ALA A 103 10.60 5.00 24.06
N GLU A 104 11.59 5.73 24.58
CA GLU A 104 12.10 6.97 23.97
C GLU A 104 13.03 6.64 22.80
N ARG A 105 12.51 5.91 21.80
CA ARG A 105 13.21 5.45 20.61
C ARG A 105 12.47 5.91 19.36
N HIS A 106 13.22 6.22 18.31
CA HIS A 106 12.65 6.55 17.01
C HIS A 106 11.92 5.36 16.37
N ASP A 107 10.90 5.69 15.59
CA ASP A 107 10.14 4.72 14.81
C ASP A 107 11.00 4.07 13.73
N GLU A 108 10.82 2.77 13.55
CA GLU A 108 11.53 2.03 12.51
C GLU A 108 10.68 1.99 11.26
N VAL A 109 11.11 2.76 10.25
CA VAL A 109 10.44 2.83 8.96
C VAL A 109 11.35 2.29 7.86
N ALA A 110 10.77 1.51 6.96
CA ALA A 110 11.37 1.20 5.67
C ALA A 110 10.33 1.07 4.58
N MET A 111 10.77 1.35 3.36
CA MET A 111 9.96 1.24 2.15
C MET A 111 10.59 0.29 1.13
N SER A 112 9.72 -0.35 0.35
CA SER A 112 10.07 -1.17 -0.80
C SER A 112 9.31 -0.65 -2.02
N PRO A 113 9.98 0.07 -2.95
CA PRO A 113 9.33 0.53 -4.18
C PRO A 113 9.04 -0.65 -5.12
N PHE A 114 7.99 -0.51 -5.93
CA PHE A 114 7.65 -1.45 -7.00
C PHE A 114 7.09 -0.70 -8.22
N GLU A 115 7.14 -1.36 -9.37
CA GLU A 115 6.61 -0.84 -10.64
C GLU A 115 5.76 -1.91 -11.32
N ILE A 116 4.57 -1.51 -11.75
CA ILE A 116 3.62 -2.37 -12.46
C ILE A 116 3.59 -1.93 -13.91
N ARG A 117 4.05 -2.85 -14.77
CA ARG A 117 4.09 -2.67 -16.23
C ARG A 117 2.97 -3.45 -16.92
N PRO A 118 2.51 -3.03 -18.11
CA PRO A 118 1.51 -3.75 -18.90
C PRO A 118 1.86 -5.22 -19.16
N ASP A 119 3.15 -5.54 -19.38
CA ASP A 119 3.59 -6.92 -19.63
C ASP A 119 3.21 -7.90 -18.51
N ARG A 120 3.20 -7.43 -17.25
CA ARG A 120 2.79 -8.23 -16.09
C ARG A 120 1.32 -8.64 -16.18
N PHE A 121 0.45 -7.81 -16.75
CA PHE A 121 -0.95 -8.16 -16.99
C PHE A 121 -1.10 -9.22 -18.06
N VAL A 122 -0.25 -9.20 -19.09
CA VAL A 122 -0.22 -10.25 -20.12
C VAL A 122 0.20 -11.58 -19.53
N GLU A 123 1.20 -11.60 -18.65
CA GLU A 123 1.63 -12.79 -17.92
C GLU A 123 0.54 -13.32 -16.99
N GLU A 124 -0.06 -12.47 -16.15
CA GLU A 124 -1.13 -12.88 -15.25
C GLU A 124 -2.36 -13.38 -16.01
N LYS A 125 -2.70 -12.77 -17.15
CA LYS A 125 -3.80 -13.24 -18.01
C LYS A 125 -3.57 -14.68 -18.50
N LYS A 126 -2.31 -15.08 -18.79
CA LYS A 126 -1.99 -16.46 -19.16
C LYS A 126 -2.27 -17.44 -18.01
N VAL A 127 -2.03 -17.01 -16.77
CA VAL A 127 -2.23 -17.83 -15.56
C VAL A 127 -3.71 -17.89 -15.17
N THR A 128 -4.39 -16.75 -15.09
CA THR A 128 -5.77 -16.65 -14.61
C THR A 128 -6.79 -17.02 -15.68
N LYS A 129 -6.41 -17.00 -16.96
CA LYS A 129 -7.29 -17.15 -18.12
C LYS A 129 -8.45 -16.15 -18.14
N THR A 130 -8.33 -15.01 -17.44
CA THR A 130 -9.33 -13.93 -17.44
C THR A 130 -8.78 -12.65 -18.05
N SER A 131 -9.60 -11.97 -18.85
CA SER A 131 -9.32 -10.63 -19.37
C SER A 131 -9.67 -9.53 -18.35
N ARG A 132 -10.24 -9.88 -17.20
CA ARG A 132 -10.61 -8.93 -16.15
C ARG A 132 -9.38 -8.29 -15.50
N ALA A 133 -9.12 -7.04 -15.84
CA ALA A 133 -7.97 -6.27 -15.35
C ALA A 133 -7.98 -6.07 -13.82
N ASP A 134 -9.16 -5.95 -13.21
CA ASP A 134 -9.32 -5.82 -11.75
C ASP A 134 -8.87 -7.08 -11.00
N VAL A 135 -9.20 -8.27 -11.52
CA VAL A 135 -8.81 -9.55 -10.92
C VAL A 135 -7.31 -9.78 -11.05
N ASN A 136 -6.75 -9.51 -12.23
CA ASN A 136 -5.31 -9.64 -12.47
C ASN A 136 -4.52 -8.59 -11.66
N GLY A 137 -5.00 -7.34 -11.62
CA GLY A 137 -4.40 -6.26 -10.84
C GLY A 137 -4.38 -6.57 -9.34
N LEU A 138 -5.44 -7.15 -8.80
CA LEU A 138 -5.48 -7.55 -7.39
C LEU A 138 -4.45 -8.64 -7.06
N ARG A 139 -4.21 -9.59 -7.98
CA ARG A 139 -3.17 -10.61 -7.82
C ARG A 139 -1.78 -10.01 -7.83
N ILE A 140 -1.51 -9.10 -8.79
CA ILE A 140 -0.24 -8.36 -8.87
C ILE A 140 -0.01 -7.59 -7.58
N LEU A 141 -0.98 -6.78 -7.15
CA LEU A 141 -0.87 -6.00 -5.92
C LEU A 141 -0.63 -6.86 -4.68
N ARG A 142 -1.25 -8.05 -4.57
CA ARG A 142 -0.98 -8.96 -3.46
C ARG A 142 0.43 -9.55 -3.49
N ALA A 143 0.93 -9.86 -4.68
CA ALA A 143 2.31 -10.34 -4.84
C ALA A 143 3.31 -9.26 -4.44
N GLU A 144 3.15 -8.04 -4.98
CA GLU A 144 3.99 -6.88 -4.67
C GLU A 144 3.87 -6.47 -3.19
N LEU A 145 2.68 -6.60 -2.58
CA LEU A 145 2.50 -6.37 -1.14
C LEU A 145 3.32 -7.36 -0.31
N ARG A 146 3.21 -8.66 -0.62
CA ARG A 146 3.94 -9.70 0.11
C ARG A 146 5.45 -9.53 -0.02
N GLU A 147 5.94 -9.34 -1.24
CA GLU A 147 7.36 -9.14 -1.50
C GLU A 147 7.86 -7.83 -0.88
N GLY A 148 7.09 -6.76 -1.03
CA GLY A 148 7.39 -5.44 -0.49
C GLY A 148 7.48 -5.43 1.04
N VAL A 149 6.54 -6.08 1.73
CA VAL A 149 6.60 -6.24 3.20
C VAL A 149 7.85 -7.01 3.62
N MET A 150 8.17 -8.12 2.96
CA MET A 150 9.37 -8.90 3.29
C MET A 150 10.66 -8.12 3.05
N ASN A 151 10.74 -7.35 1.95
CA ASN A 151 11.89 -6.54 1.62
C ASN A 151 12.04 -5.35 2.57
N ALA A 152 10.95 -4.67 2.91
CA ALA A 152 10.95 -3.60 3.90
C ALA A 152 11.33 -4.12 5.30
N TYR A 153 10.77 -5.27 5.71
CA TYR A 153 11.08 -5.89 7.00
C TYR A 153 12.57 -6.25 7.11
N LYS A 154 13.17 -6.85 6.07
CA LYS A 154 14.62 -7.14 6.04
C LYS A 154 15.49 -5.90 6.22
N LYS A 155 15.04 -4.72 5.75
CA LYS A 155 15.77 -3.45 5.93
C LYS A 155 15.70 -2.90 7.36
N ILE A 156 14.60 -3.13 8.08
CA ILE A 156 14.45 -2.72 9.49
C ILE A 156 14.97 -3.78 10.47
N GLU A 157 15.10 -5.04 10.04
CA GLU A 157 15.46 -6.16 10.90
C GLU A 157 16.70 -5.90 11.78
N PRO A 158 17.84 -5.36 11.27
CA PRO A 158 18.99 -5.07 12.14
C PRO A 158 18.66 -4.09 13.28
N ARG A 159 17.85 -3.07 13.00
CA ARG A 159 17.42 -2.05 13.96
C ARG A 159 16.41 -2.59 14.97
N ILE A 160 15.52 -3.48 14.53
CA ILE A 160 14.65 -4.26 15.43
C ILE A 160 15.48 -5.10 16.40
N ARG A 161 16.55 -5.75 15.93
CA ARG A 161 17.41 -6.55 16.81
C ARG A 161 18.08 -5.69 17.88
N GLU A 162 18.47 -4.46 17.54
CA GLU A 162 18.99 -3.48 18.49
C GLU A 162 17.91 -3.03 19.49
N ALA A 163 16.71 -2.68 19.02
CA ALA A 163 15.58 -2.32 19.88
C ALA A 163 15.27 -3.43 20.91
N VAL A 164 15.34 -4.69 20.49
CA VAL A 164 15.13 -5.86 21.37
C VAL A 164 16.24 -6.00 22.42
N ARG A 165 17.49 -5.63 22.08
CA ARG A 165 18.60 -5.60 23.05
C ARG A 165 18.44 -4.48 24.06
N GLU A 166 17.98 -3.31 23.62
CA GLU A 166 17.67 -2.14 24.46
C GLU A 166 16.37 -2.29 25.25
N ARG A 167 15.61 -3.38 25.02
CA ARG A 167 14.32 -3.67 25.67
C ARG A 167 13.20 -2.67 25.34
N ALA A 168 13.33 -1.94 24.23
CA ALA A 168 12.29 -1.03 23.74
C ALA A 168 11.00 -1.76 23.32
N ASP A 169 11.10 -3.06 23.04
CA ASP A 169 10.01 -3.96 22.64
C ASP A 169 9.17 -4.51 23.81
N LEU A 170 9.58 -4.25 25.05
CA LEU A 170 8.87 -4.77 26.24
C LEU A 170 7.54 -4.08 26.49
N GLY A 171 7.33 -2.88 25.93
CA GLY A 171 6.08 -2.15 26.06
C GLY A 171 5.07 -2.43 24.94
N HIS A 172 4.17 -1.48 24.76
CA HIS A 172 3.22 -1.41 23.68
C HIS A 172 3.94 -1.12 22.36
N VAL A 173 3.66 -1.93 21.35
CA VAL A 173 4.24 -1.77 20.03
C VAL A 173 3.13 -1.73 18.98
N THR A 174 3.21 -0.79 18.06
CA THR A 174 2.34 -0.74 16.89
C THR A 174 3.14 -1.11 15.65
N ALA A 175 2.58 -1.94 14.77
CA ALA A 175 3.06 -2.06 13.40
C ALA A 175 2.03 -1.53 12.41
N GLN A 176 2.47 -0.80 11.39
CA GLN A 176 1.63 -0.38 10.29
C GLN A 176 2.28 -0.76 8.96
N VAL A 177 1.45 -1.30 8.06
CA VAL A 177 1.80 -1.61 6.69
C VAL A 177 0.96 -0.74 5.78
N THR A 178 1.59 -0.05 4.85
CA THR A 178 0.90 0.82 3.88
C THR A 178 1.39 0.48 2.48
N MET A 179 0.45 0.30 1.56
CA MET A 179 0.72 0.24 0.12
C MET A 179 0.17 1.50 -0.52
N ASP A 180 1.03 2.24 -1.22
CA ASP A 180 0.67 3.41 -2.01
C ASP A 180 0.82 3.09 -3.50
N LEU A 181 -0.10 3.58 -4.32
CA LEU A 181 -0.08 3.37 -5.77
C LEU A 181 -0.36 4.68 -6.51
N ARG A 182 0.56 5.02 -7.41
CA ARG A 182 0.54 6.23 -8.21
C ARG A 182 0.60 5.88 -9.70
N PRO A 183 -0.25 6.47 -10.54
CA PRO A 183 -0.08 6.35 -11.98
C PRO A 183 1.24 7.02 -12.38
N ALA A 184 2.00 6.35 -13.24
CA ALA A 184 3.18 6.91 -13.89
C ALA A 184 2.83 7.12 -15.37
N SER A 185 2.62 8.38 -15.71
CA SER A 185 2.37 8.90 -17.07
C SER A 185 3.64 8.98 -17.88
#